data_AF-A0A968NZA8-F1
#
_entry.id   AF-A0A968NZA8-F1
#
_cell.length_a   1.000
_cell.length_b   1.000
_cell.length_c   1.000
_cell.angle_alpha   90.00
_cell.angle_beta   90.00
_cell.angle_gamma   90.00
#
_symmetry.space_group_name_H-M   'P 1'
#
loop_
_entity.id
_entity.type
_entity.pdbx_description
1 polymer ?
#
loop_
_entity_poly.entity_id
_entity_poly.type
_entity_poly.pdbx_seq_one_letter_code
_entity_poly.pdbx_strand_id
1 'polypeptide(L)'
;MYERLENLAAIIRDGWYGIERSKIFSPKFQTKSQWLSYIEEKFGDPPNIRNLYNWWKINDTADMNRKAFHALFIACWIFFPHEKGSFLISLDGDIFALATERMRNLIRRASSHLGGNGFSAGTGEDYYFIKGYRELLVQSEPDGLFLKGEGSRWEGGGKMEKLEHAMGFVNKVRYGEGEIANQDLRTIARGDTDHRIFVARAAENYSTKYGDLLSFMKLKGKRITIRHATEKMYKMCEERAKPSKYQGLTGIWQEKLGKAGLIPGLEISDILNMYPIEIINEKIATILTEVIIPFAKSLPPKSDFGKKIAAAERDIRSIANYLRTDSAPGGIRIFEEIRVTQETIEEGLARFKNILLSPTIIWT
;
A
#
# COMPACT_ATOMS: atom_id res chain seq x y z
N MET A 1 -0.19 8.07 -13.87
CA MET A 1 -0.80 8.75 -12.70
C MET A 1 -1.97 9.63 -13.13
N TYR A 2 -1.76 10.62 -14.00
CA TYR A 2 -2.83 11.53 -14.47
C TYR A 2 -4.03 10.80 -15.07
N GLU A 3 -3.78 9.80 -15.90
CA GLU A 3 -4.80 8.92 -16.45
C GLU A 3 -5.70 8.27 -15.37
N ARG A 4 -5.18 7.96 -14.17
CA ARG A 4 -6.00 7.40 -13.08
C ARG A 4 -6.98 8.41 -12.50
N LEU A 5 -6.58 9.68 -12.39
CA LEU A 5 -7.45 10.74 -11.89
C LEU A 5 -8.54 11.08 -12.91
N GLU A 6 -8.19 11.12 -14.20
CA GLU A 6 -9.14 11.33 -15.29
C GLU A 6 -10.14 10.17 -15.36
N ASN A 7 -9.65 8.93 -15.28
CA ASN A 7 -10.52 7.77 -15.25
C ASN A 7 -11.41 7.73 -14.01
N LEU A 8 -10.91 8.09 -12.82
CA LEU A 8 -11.73 8.23 -11.61
C LEU A 8 -12.84 9.27 -11.80
N ALA A 9 -12.51 10.43 -12.38
CA ALA A 9 -13.51 11.45 -12.71
C ALA A 9 -14.55 10.94 -13.71
N ALA A 10 -14.14 10.13 -14.69
CA ALA A 10 -15.05 9.47 -15.62
C ALA A 10 -16.02 8.48 -14.91
N ILE A 11 -15.55 7.67 -13.95
CA ILE A 11 -16.43 6.81 -13.12
C ILE A 11 -17.49 7.66 -12.39
N ILE A 12 -17.08 8.79 -11.80
CA ILE A 12 -17.98 9.67 -11.05
C ILE A 12 -19.04 10.29 -11.98
N ARG A 13 -18.67 10.56 -13.23
CA ARG A 13 -19.55 11.10 -14.28
C ARG A 13 -20.56 10.06 -14.78
N ASP A 14 -20.06 9.00 -15.40
CA ASP A 14 -20.85 8.10 -16.27
C ASP A 14 -21.11 6.72 -15.67
N GLY A 15 -20.46 6.38 -14.55
CA GLY A 15 -20.23 4.98 -14.20
C GLY A 15 -19.17 4.34 -15.10
N TRP A 16 -18.92 3.04 -14.94
CA TRP A 16 -17.83 2.34 -15.65
C TRP A 16 -18.29 0.97 -16.14
N TYR A 17 -18.31 0.74 -17.46
CA TYR A 17 -18.63 -0.57 -18.06
C TYR A 17 -19.91 -1.21 -17.47
N GLY A 18 -20.97 -0.40 -17.25
CA GLY A 18 -22.23 -0.87 -16.67
C GLY A 18 -22.22 -1.08 -15.15
N ILE A 19 -21.12 -0.76 -14.45
CA ILE A 19 -21.07 -0.71 -12.99
C ILE A 19 -21.51 0.69 -12.54
N GLU A 20 -22.64 0.71 -11.85
CA GLU A 20 -23.16 1.94 -11.25
C GLU A 20 -22.26 2.43 -10.12
N ARG A 21 -21.99 3.73 -10.08
CA ARG A 21 -21.30 4.40 -8.96
C ARG A 21 -21.92 4.09 -7.59
N SER A 22 -23.23 3.84 -7.57
CA SER A 22 -24.02 3.45 -6.40
C SER A 22 -23.53 2.14 -5.76
N LYS A 23 -22.79 1.30 -6.49
CA LYS A 23 -22.21 0.04 -6.01
C LYS A 23 -20.82 0.21 -5.39
N ILE A 24 -20.11 1.28 -5.76
CA ILE A 24 -18.73 1.55 -5.30
C ILE A 24 -18.76 2.55 -4.14
N PHE A 25 -19.42 3.69 -4.33
CA PHE A 25 -19.37 4.81 -3.40
C PHE A 25 -20.61 4.87 -2.50
N SER A 26 -20.41 5.42 -1.31
CA SER A 26 -21.52 5.78 -0.42
C SER A 26 -22.41 6.86 -1.06
N PRO A 27 -23.64 7.07 -0.57
CA PRO A 27 -24.53 8.12 -1.06
C PRO A 27 -23.94 9.54 -1.02
N LYS A 28 -22.92 9.79 -0.21
CA LYS A 28 -22.25 11.10 -0.06
C LYS A 28 -21.19 11.37 -1.13
N PHE A 29 -20.84 10.40 -1.97
CA PHE A 29 -19.75 10.51 -2.95
C PHE A 29 -20.18 10.02 -4.34
N GLN A 30 -21.44 10.24 -4.71
CA GLN A 30 -22.01 9.79 -5.98
C GLN A 30 -21.90 10.83 -7.09
N THR A 31 -21.81 12.13 -6.80
CA THR A 31 -21.83 13.18 -7.83
C THR A 31 -20.60 14.08 -7.77
N LYS A 32 -20.23 14.66 -8.91
CA LYS A 32 -19.17 15.69 -9.00
C LYS A 32 -19.34 16.78 -7.95
N SER A 33 -20.55 17.30 -7.77
CA SER A 33 -20.84 18.35 -6.78
C SER A 33 -20.54 17.88 -5.36
N GLN A 34 -20.93 16.66 -4.99
CA GLN A 34 -20.66 16.12 -3.66
C GLN A 34 -19.15 15.98 -3.38
N TRP A 35 -18.37 15.54 -4.37
CA TRP A 35 -16.91 15.47 -4.26
C TRP A 35 -16.26 16.84 -4.11
N LEU A 36 -16.68 17.82 -4.92
CA LEU A 36 -16.19 19.20 -4.83
C LEU A 36 -16.51 19.82 -3.47
N SER A 37 -17.77 19.73 -3.02
CA SER A 37 -18.19 20.24 -1.71
C SER A 37 -17.37 19.62 -0.58
N TYR A 38 -17.12 18.31 -0.65
CA TYR A 38 -16.31 17.61 0.34
C TYR A 38 -14.86 18.11 0.38
N ILE A 39 -14.22 18.28 -0.79
CA ILE A 39 -12.83 18.77 -0.87
C ILE A 39 -12.74 20.19 -0.30
N GLU A 40 -13.68 21.07 -0.65
CA GLU A 40 -13.72 22.45 -0.17
C GLU A 40 -14.00 22.52 1.33
N GLU A 41 -14.95 21.72 1.85
CA GLU A 41 -15.28 21.67 3.28
C GLU A 41 -14.08 21.22 4.14
N LYS A 42 -13.31 20.23 3.66
CA LYS A 42 -12.23 19.60 4.47
C LYS A 42 -10.85 20.19 4.22
N PHE A 43 -10.58 20.67 3.01
CA PHE A 43 -9.24 21.08 2.60
C PHE A 43 -9.17 22.53 2.09
N GLY A 44 -10.30 23.21 1.88
CA GLY A 44 -10.36 24.61 1.44
C GLY A 44 -10.07 24.83 -0.05
N ASP A 45 -9.84 26.09 -0.42
CA ASP A 45 -9.50 26.51 -1.78
C ASP A 45 -8.33 27.51 -1.79
N PRO A 46 -7.16 27.16 -2.38
CA PRO A 46 -6.82 25.85 -2.93
C PRO A 46 -6.79 24.76 -1.83
N PRO A 47 -7.05 23.49 -2.18
CA PRO A 47 -7.08 22.40 -1.19
C PRO A 47 -5.70 22.14 -0.57
N ASN A 48 -5.63 22.08 0.76
CA ASN A 48 -4.39 21.93 1.54
C ASN A 48 -4.64 21.14 2.84
N ILE A 49 -3.71 20.27 3.25
CA ILE A 49 -3.81 19.50 4.51
C ILE A 49 -3.77 20.41 5.74
N ARG A 50 -3.11 21.57 5.68
CA ARG A 50 -3.08 22.56 6.77
C ARG A 50 -4.48 23.07 7.14
N ASN A 51 -5.40 23.15 6.18
CA ASN A 51 -6.79 23.54 6.46
C ASN A 51 -7.51 22.44 7.26
N LEU A 52 -7.32 21.17 6.88
CA LEU A 52 -7.81 20.04 7.66
C LEU A 52 -7.20 20.03 9.07
N TYR A 53 -5.89 20.27 9.20
CA TYR A 53 -5.20 20.36 10.48
C TYR A 53 -5.78 21.46 11.38
N ASN A 54 -6.01 22.66 10.84
CA ASN A 54 -6.61 23.77 11.59
C ASN A 54 -8.02 23.42 12.08
N TRP A 55 -8.84 22.83 11.20
CA TRP A 55 -10.16 22.32 11.56
C TRP A 55 -10.08 21.24 12.65
N TRP A 56 -9.13 20.33 12.53
CA TRP A 56 -8.94 19.23 13.48
C TRP A 56 -8.45 19.71 14.85
N LYS A 57 -7.62 20.75 14.88
CA LYS A 57 -7.10 21.34 16.13
C LYS A 57 -8.20 21.93 17.00
N ILE A 58 -9.19 22.60 16.39
CA ILE A 58 -10.30 23.24 17.10
C ILE A 58 -11.44 22.27 17.46
N ASN A 59 -11.45 21.07 16.88
CA ASN A 59 -12.50 20.07 17.08
C ASN A 59 -11.93 18.79 17.74
N ASP A 60 -12.02 18.70 19.07
CA ASP A 60 -11.53 17.52 19.82
C ASP A 60 -12.67 16.68 20.40
N THR A 61 -13.48 16.11 19.53
CA THR A 61 -14.42 15.06 19.93
C THR A 61 -14.07 13.77 19.20
N ALA A 62 -14.38 12.62 19.79
CA ALA A 62 -14.15 11.33 19.12
C ALA A 62 -14.79 11.30 17.73
N ASP A 63 -15.97 11.91 17.55
CA ASP A 63 -16.63 11.99 16.24
C ASP A 63 -15.88 12.82 15.22
N MET A 64 -15.41 14.01 15.62
CA MET A 64 -14.66 14.87 14.71
C MET A 64 -13.27 14.30 14.40
N ASN A 65 -12.63 13.66 15.38
CA ASN A 65 -11.37 12.95 15.18
C ASN A 65 -11.54 11.83 14.13
N ARG A 66 -12.61 11.03 14.21
CA ARG A 66 -12.93 10.03 13.18
C ARG A 66 -13.09 10.66 11.81
N LYS A 67 -13.86 11.74 11.70
CA LYS A 67 -14.07 12.46 10.43
C LYS A 67 -12.76 12.98 9.84
N ALA A 68 -11.83 13.46 10.67
CA ALA A 68 -10.50 13.90 10.21
C ALA A 68 -9.68 12.74 9.62
N PHE A 69 -9.65 11.58 10.29
CA PHE A 69 -8.94 10.39 9.77
C PHE A 69 -9.56 9.84 8.48
N HIS A 70 -10.90 9.80 8.41
CA HIS A 70 -11.59 9.48 7.17
C HIS A 70 -11.22 10.47 6.09
N ALA A 71 -11.09 11.75 6.43
CA ALA A 71 -10.77 12.76 5.45
C ALA A 71 -9.37 12.59 4.86
N LEU A 72 -8.37 12.34 5.72
CA LEU A 72 -7.02 11.98 5.29
C LEU A 72 -7.01 10.74 4.41
N PHE A 73 -7.75 9.69 4.80
CA PHE A 73 -7.84 8.48 3.99
C PHE A 73 -8.39 8.76 2.59
N ILE A 74 -9.49 9.49 2.50
CA ILE A 74 -10.14 9.82 1.22
C ILE A 74 -9.17 10.61 0.35
N ALA A 75 -8.44 11.57 0.92
CA ALA A 75 -7.45 12.34 0.17
C ALA A 75 -6.32 11.46 -0.38
N CYS A 76 -5.80 10.52 0.43
CA CYS A 76 -4.83 9.53 -0.05
C CYS A 76 -5.43 8.64 -1.15
N TRP A 77 -6.69 8.24 -1.02
CA TRP A 77 -7.37 7.39 -1.99
C TRP A 77 -7.67 8.11 -3.30
N ILE A 78 -8.02 9.40 -3.28
CA ILE A 78 -8.14 10.20 -4.50
C ILE A 78 -6.84 10.14 -5.29
N PHE A 79 -5.72 10.37 -4.61
CA PHE A 79 -4.42 10.38 -5.27
C PHE A 79 -3.95 8.99 -5.73
N PHE A 80 -4.22 7.96 -4.91
CA PHE A 80 -3.91 6.57 -5.22
C PHE A 80 -5.13 5.66 -5.04
N PRO A 81 -6.06 5.64 -6.02
CA PRO A 81 -7.25 4.80 -5.94
C PRO A 81 -6.88 3.33 -5.94
N HIS A 82 -7.36 2.60 -4.94
CA HIS A 82 -7.05 1.18 -4.78
C HIS A 82 -8.27 0.38 -4.32
N GLU A 83 -8.26 -0.92 -4.60
CA GLU A 83 -9.32 -1.83 -4.17
C GLU A 83 -9.36 -1.94 -2.64
N LYS A 84 -8.19 -2.17 -2.02
CA LYS A 84 -8.05 -2.31 -0.56
C LYS A 84 -6.90 -1.53 0.01
N GLY A 85 -7.27 -0.70 0.96
CA GLY A 85 -6.47 -0.58 2.15
C GLY A 85 -5.61 0.64 2.31
N SER A 86 -4.32 0.50 2.06
CA SER A 86 -3.38 0.85 3.12
C SER A 86 -2.39 1.93 2.71
N PHE A 87 -2.40 3.02 3.49
CA PHE A 87 -1.52 4.16 3.35
C PHE A 87 -0.64 4.33 4.57
N LEU A 88 0.62 4.63 4.35
CA LEU A 88 1.51 5.18 5.35
C LEU A 88 1.78 6.64 4.99
N ILE A 89 1.27 7.55 5.80
CA ILE A 89 1.27 8.98 5.50
C ILE A 89 2.41 9.67 6.25
N SER A 90 3.32 10.27 5.51
CA SER A 90 4.34 11.17 6.06
C SER A 90 3.73 12.56 6.20
N LEU A 91 3.39 12.94 7.43
CA LEU A 91 2.84 14.25 7.78
C LEU A 91 3.93 15.13 8.42
N ASP A 92 3.78 16.45 8.29
CA ASP A 92 4.61 17.40 9.04
C ASP A 92 4.56 17.13 10.55
N GLY A 93 5.63 17.45 11.28
CA GLY A 93 5.81 17.05 12.68
C GLY A 93 4.68 17.48 13.63
N ASP A 94 4.12 18.67 13.44
CA ASP A 94 3.02 19.18 14.25
C ASP A 94 1.68 18.48 13.92
N ILE A 95 1.43 18.25 12.63
CA ILE A 95 0.25 17.52 12.16
C ILE A 95 0.32 16.06 12.60
N PHE A 96 1.48 15.42 12.49
CA PHE A 96 1.71 14.06 12.94
C PHE A 96 1.53 13.90 14.45
N ALA A 97 2.05 14.86 15.23
CA ALA A 97 1.88 14.87 16.68
C ALA A 97 0.39 14.99 17.06
N LEU A 98 -0.34 15.92 16.44
CA LEU A 98 -1.78 16.07 16.65
C LEU A 98 -2.53 14.79 16.26
N ALA A 99 -2.28 14.23 15.09
CA ALA A 99 -2.91 12.99 14.66
C ALA A 99 -2.64 11.84 15.65
N THR A 100 -1.43 11.77 16.20
CA THR A 100 -1.05 10.76 17.18
C THR A 100 -1.71 10.95 18.54
N GLU A 101 -1.91 12.20 18.96
CA GLU A 101 -2.72 12.49 20.14
C GLU A 101 -4.18 12.09 19.90
N ARG A 102 -4.78 12.57 18.80
CA ARG A 102 -6.20 12.40 18.48
C ARG A 102 -6.60 10.96 18.20
N MET A 103 -5.71 10.11 17.67
CA MET A 103 -6.02 8.70 17.47
C MET A 103 -6.29 7.97 18.79
N ARG A 104 -5.70 8.42 19.91
CA ARG A 104 -5.87 7.77 21.22
C ARG A 104 -7.27 7.95 21.80
N ASN A 105 -8.03 8.92 21.26
CA ASN A 105 -9.44 9.17 21.61
C ASN A 105 -10.40 8.23 20.86
N LEU A 106 -9.88 7.34 20.02
CA LEU A 106 -10.64 6.34 19.28
C LEU A 106 -10.67 4.99 20.02
N ILE A 107 -11.49 4.06 19.51
CA ILE A 107 -11.60 2.72 20.09
C ILE A 107 -10.34 1.91 19.77
N ARG A 108 -9.62 1.45 20.79
CA ARG A 108 -8.45 0.59 20.61
C ARG A 108 -8.86 -0.79 20.09
N ARG A 109 -8.11 -1.34 19.13
CA ARG A 109 -8.29 -2.70 18.63
C ARG A 109 -6.97 -3.43 18.38
N ALA A 110 -7.02 -4.76 18.46
CA ALA A 110 -5.93 -5.59 17.98
C ALA A 110 -5.82 -5.47 16.45
N SER A 111 -4.60 -5.53 15.95
CA SER A 111 -4.32 -5.46 14.52
C SER A 111 -3.28 -6.52 14.16
N SER A 112 -3.50 -7.24 13.06
CA SER A 112 -2.48 -8.12 12.48
C SER A 112 -1.37 -7.36 11.76
N HIS A 113 -1.49 -6.03 11.66
CA HIS A 113 -0.51 -5.15 11.03
C HIS A 113 0.59 -4.71 12.00
N LEU A 114 1.69 -4.19 11.42
CA LEU A 114 3.00 -3.84 11.98
C LEU A 114 3.10 -3.58 13.50
N GLY A 115 2.27 -2.71 14.08
CA GLY A 115 2.30 -2.37 15.51
C GLY A 115 1.55 -3.34 16.46
N GLY A 116 0.87 -4.37 15.95
CA GLY A 116 0.06 -5.33 16.73
C GLY A 116 -1.21 -4.75 17.37
N ASN A 117 -1.29 -3.43 17.49
CA ASN A 117 -2.40 -2.67 18.03
C ASN A 117 -2.66 -1.46 17.15
N GLY A 118 -3.92 -1.04 17.07
CA GLY A 118 -4.29 0.21 16.43
C GLY A 118 -5.58 0.75 17.02
N PHE A 119 -6.13 1.72 16.31
CA PHE A 119 -7.33 2.42 16.69
C PHE A 119 -8.34 2.35 15.56
N SER A 120 -9.60 2.17 15.92
CA SER A 120 -10.70 2.12 14.99
C SER A 120 -11.31 3.51 14.87
N ALA A 121 -11.24 4.07 13.67
CA ALA A 121 -12.05 5.21 13.28
C ALA A 121 -13.41 4.79 12.66
N GLY A 122 -13.86 3.53 12.87
CA GLY A 122 -15.17 3.05 12.43
C GLY A 122 -16.32 3.61 13.28
N THR A 123 -17.48 3.86 12.64
CA THR A 123 -18.72 4.35 13.30
C THR A 123 -19.90 3.52 12.85
N GLY A 124 -20.02 2.32 13.38
CA GLY A 124 -21.14 1.47 13.06
C GLY A 124 -21.57 1.40 11.59
N GLU A 125 -22.85 1.61 11.30
CA GLU A 125 -23.39 1.51 9.94
C GLU A 125 -22.71 2.50 8.98
N ASP A 126 -21.82 1.90 8.18
CA ASP A 126 -21.14 2.39 7.00
C ASP A 126 -20.02 3.42 7.19
N TYR A 127 -18.82 2.94 6.85
CA TYR A 127 -17.71 3.75 6.38
C TYR A 127 -18.21 4.74 5.32
N TYR A 128 -18.03 6.04 5.57
CA TYR A 128 -18.70 7.12 4.84
C TYR A 128 -18.34 7.25 3.36
N PHE A 129 -17.44 6.42 2.84
CA PHE A 129 -16.78 6.65 1.57
C PHE A 129 -17.00 5.54 0.53
N ILE A 130 -16.43 4.35 0.74
CA ILE A 130 -16.52 3.21 -0.18
C ILE A 130 -17.44 2.14 0.42
N LYS A 131 -18.41 1.64 -0.35
CA LYS A 131 -19.30 0.56 0.09
C LYS A 131 -18.54 -0.73 0.37
N GLY A 132 -19.00 -1.47 1.38
CA GLY A 132 -18.41 -2.76 1.76
C GLY A 132 -17.24 -2.64 2.75
N TYR A 133 -16.64 -1.45 2.86
CA TYR A 133 -15.78 -1.11 3.99
C TYR A 133 -16.64 -0.71 5.19
N ARG A 134 -16.23 -1.11 6.39
CA ARG A 134 -16.96 -0.83 7.64
C ARG A 134 -16.09 -0.14 8.67
N GLU A 135 -14.79 -0.13 8.45
CA GLU A 135 -13.84 0.35 9.43
C GLU A 135 -12.62 1.02 8.77
N LEU A 136 -12.09 2.02 9.47
CA LEU A 136 -10.79 2.60 9.19
C LEU A 136 -9.86 2.33 10.36
N LEU A 137 -8.87 1.46 10.14
CA LEU A 137 -7.78 1.26 11.08
C LEU A 137 -6.79 2.42 10.99
N VAL A 138 -6.43 2.97 12.15
CA VAL A 138 -5.48 4.07 12.32
C VAL A 138 -4.36 3.60 13.26
N GLN A 139 -3.11 3.80 12.86
CA GLN A 139 -1.93 3.44 13.66
C GLN A 139 -0.85 4.52 13.57
N SER A 140 -0.17 4.77 14.69
CA SER A 140 1.07 5.56 14.69
C SER A 140 2.22 4.62 14.40
N GLU A 141 3.00 4.91 13.36
CA GLU A 141 4.20 4.18 13.01
C GLU A 141 5.40 5.14 13.04
N PRO A 142 6.64 4.65 13.28
CA PRO A 142 7.83 5.51 13.35
C PRO A 142 8.04 6.45 12.14
N ASP A 143 7.58 6.03 10.96
CA ASP A 143 7.75 6.79 9.71
C ASP A 143 6.45 7.45 9.22
N GLY A 144 5.40 7.51 10.03
CA GLY A 144 4.16 8.20 9.66
C GLY A 144 2.88 7.63 10.27
N LEU A 145 1.75 8.18 9.83
CA LEU A 145 0.41 7.75 10.21
C LEU A 145 -0.07 6.66 9.25
N PHE A 146 -0.34 5.46 9.76
CA PHE A 146 -0.85 4.36 8.96
C PHE A 146 -2.38 4.33 8.99
N LEU A 147 -3.01 4.32 7.81
CA LEU A 147 -4.45 4.27 7.60
C LEU A 147 -4.83 3.07 6.72
N LYS A 148 -5.83 2.28 7.11
CA LYS A 148 -6.26 1.11 6.35
C LYS A 148 -7.77 0.90 6.41
N GLY A 149 -8.43 0.83 5.26
CA GLY A 149 -9.81 0.39 5.16
C GLY A 149 -9.96 -1.11 5.43
N GLU A 150 -10.91 -1.50 6.28
CA GLU A 150 -11.28 -2.88 6.55
C GLU A 150 -12.77 -3.15 6.30
N GLY A 151 -13.08 -4.35 5.77
CA GLY A 151 -14.46 -4.78 5.45
C GLY A 151 -15.19 -5.45 6.60
N SER A 152 -14.45 -6.06 7.53
CA SER A 152 -15.00 -6.58 8.78
C SER A 152 -15.01 -5.48 9.85
N ARG A 153 -15.99 -5.55 10.76
CA ARG A 153 -16.16 -4.62 11.87
C ARG A 153 -15.53 -5.27 13.10
N TRP A 154 -14.61 -4.60 13.80
CA TRP A 154 -14.13 -5.06 15.10
C TRP A 154 -14.95 -4.42 16.24
N GLU A 155 -16.07 -5.04 16.63
CA GLU A 155 -16.92 -4.56 17.75
C GLU A 155 -16.71 -5.39 19.02
N GLY A 156 -15.53 -5.29 19.63
CA GLY A 156 -15.41 -5.67 21.04
C GLY A 156 -15.41 -7.17 21.35
N GLY A 157 -15.11 -8.05 20.39
CA GLY A 157 -14.61 -9.39 20.68
C GLY A 157 -15.67 -10.46 20.91
N GLY A 158 -16.83 -10.34 20.25
CA GLY A 158 -17.85 -11.38 20.20
C GLY A 158 -17.34 -12.71 19.60
N LYS A 159 -17.96 -13.83 19.98
CA LYS A 159 -17.56 -15.18 19.50
C LYS A 159 -17.71 -15.34 17.98
N MET A 160 -18.75 -14.74 17.37
CA MET A 160 -19.00 -14.81 15.92
C MET A 160 -17.98 -13.99 15.11
N GLU A 161 -17.54 -12.85 15.64
CA GLU A 161 -16.58 -11.96 14.96
C GLU A 161 -15.15 -12.52 15.00
N LYS A 162 -14.79 -13.18 16.12
CA LYS A 162 -13.56 -13.98 16.18
C LYS A 162 -13.57 -15.12 15.16
N LEU A 163 -14.75 -15.68 14.88
CA LEU A 163 -14.95 -16.70 13.85
C LEU A 163 -14.84 -16.12 12.44
N GLU A 164 -15.41 -14.95 12.15
CA GLU A 164 -15.23 -14.26 10.85
C GLU A 164 -13.77 -13.87 10.63
N HIS A 165 -13.09 -13.30 11.63
CA HIS A 165 -11.65 -13.03 11.54
C HIS A 165 -10.81 -14.30 11.39
N ALA A 166 -11.18 -15.40 12.07
CA ALA A 166 -10.50 -16.69 11.92
C ALA A 166 -10.77 -17.33 10.54
N MET A 167 -11.98 -17.21 10.00
CA MET A 167 -12.33 -17.68 8.66
C MET A 167 -11.64 -16.84 7.57
N GLY A 168 -11.60 -15.52 7.72
CA GLY A 168 -10.81 -14.62 6.89
C GLY A 168 -9.31 -14.95 6.96
N PHE A 169 -8.79 -15.30 8.14
CA PHE A 169 -7.42 -15.78 8.30
C PHE A 169 -7.20 -17.15 7.61
N VAL A 170 -8.13 -18.10 7.74
CA VAL A 170 -8.06 -19.40 7.07
C VAL A 170 -8.13 -19.25 5.56
N ASN A 171 -9.03 -18.41 5.04
CA ASN A 171 -9.11 -18.08 3.61
C ASN A 171 -7.83 -17.40 3.13
N LYS A 172 -7.27 -16.48 3.91
CA LYS A 172 -5.98 -15.84 3.62
C LYS A 172 -4.83 -16.85 3.58
N VAL A 173 -4.79 -17.80 4.52
CA VAL A 173 -3.80 -18.87 4.56
C VAL A 173 -3.96 -19.83 3.37
N ARG A 174 -5.20 -20.12 2.96
CA ARG A 174 -5.52 -21.11 1.91
C ARG A 174 -5.41 -20.57 0.50
N TYR A 175 -5.91 -19.36 0.26
CA TYR A 175 -6.02 -18.75 -1.06
C TYR A 175 -5.02 -17.62 -1.29
N GLY A 176 -4.29 -17.19 -0.25
CA GLY A 176 -3.34 -16.09 -0.35
C GLY A 176 -4.01 -14.75 -0.64
N GLU A 177 -5.33 -14.63 -0.42
CA GLU A 177 -6.07 -13.39 -0.59
C GLU A 177 -6.88 -13.12 0.67
N GLY A 178 -6.79 -11.91 1.21
CA GLY A 178 -7.68 -11.45 2.28
C GLY A 178 -9.10 -11.22 1.75
N GLU A 179 -10.07 -11.12 2.66
CA GLU A 179 -11.46 -10.87 2.28
C GLU A 179 -11.62 -9.61 1.42
N ILE A 180 -12.53 -9.75 0.46
CA ILE A 180 -12.92 -8.73 -0.53
C ILE A 180 -14.04 -7.92 0.10
N ALA A 181 -13.77 -6.65 0.39
CA ALA A 181 -14.77 -5.76 0.96
C ALA A 181 -15.80 -5.33 -0.10
N ASN A 182 -15.38 -5.12 -1.35
CA ASN A 182 -16.25 -4.68 -2.46
C ASN A 182 -15.91 -5.40 -3.76
N GLN A 183 -16.82 -6.28 -4.22
CA GLN A 183 -16.61 -7.12 -5.40
C GLN A 183 -16.65 -6.32 -6.72
N ASP A 184 -17.46 -5.28 -6.80
CA ASP A 184 -17.51 -4.39 -7.97
C ASP A 184 -16.19 -3.63 -8.12
N LEU A 185 -15.68 -3.08 -7.01
CA LEU A 185 -14.37 -2.42 -6.99
C LEU A 185 -13.23 -3.37 -7.35
N ARG A 186 -13.26 -4.62 -6.86
CA ARG A 186 -12.31 -5.67 -7.26
C ARG A 186 -12.39 -5.99 -8.75
N THR A 187 -13.60 -6.07 -9.29
CA THR A 187 -13.84 -6.35 -10.71
C THR A 187 -13.21 -5.27 -11.57
N ILE A 188 -13.42 -3.99 -11.22
CA ILE A 188 -12.81 -2.86 -11.94
C ILE A 188 -11.29 -2.89 -11.78
N ALA A 189 -10.78 -3.16 -10.57
CA ALA A 189 -9.35 -3.19 -10.31
C ALA A 189 -8.63 -4.33 -11.05
N ARG A 190 -9.31 -5.46 -11.31
CA ARG A 190 -8.77 -6.65 -11.97
C ARG A 190 -9.15 -6.80 -13.44
N GLY A 191 -9.92 -5.86 -14.00
CA GLY A 191 -10.31 -5.86 -15.41
C GLY A 191 -9.12 -5.76 -16.36
N ASP A 192 -9.41 -5.88 -17.67
CA ASP A 192 -8.39 -5.89 -18.72
C ASP A 192 -7.51 -4.61 -18.72
N THR A 193 -6.27 -4.80 -19.15
CA THR A 193 -5.08 -4.02 -18.78
C THR A 193 -5.06 -2.56 -19.17
N ASP A 194 -5.84 -2.13 -20.15
CA ASP A 194 -5.66 -0.82 -20.78
C ASP A 194 -6.20 0.34 -19.94
N HIS A 195 -6.99 0.05 -18.90
CA HIS A 195 -7.65 1.08 -18.09
C HIS A 195 -7.71 0.76 -16.59
N ARG A 196 -6.65 0.20 -16.00
CA ARG A 196 -6.60 -0.09 -14.56
C ARG A 196 -6.61 1.21 -13.72
N ILE A 197 -7.81 1.71 -13.43
CA ILE A 197 -8.08 2.90 -12.60
C ILE A 197 -7.67 2.63 -11.15
N PHE A 198 -8.11 1.48 -10.64
CA PHE A 198 -7.82 1.02 -9.29
C PHE A 198 -6.65 0.06 -9.32
N VAL A 199 -5.69 0.27 -8.43
CA VAL A 199 -4.69 -0.75 -8.18
C VAL A 199 -5.39 -1.91 -7.46
N ALA A 200 -5.51 -3.05 -8.13
CA ALA A 200 -5.93 -4.29 -7.49
C ALA A 200 -4.98 -4.60 -6.34
N ARG A 201 -5.55 -4.65 -5.14
CA ARG A 201 -4.86 -5.03 -3.92
C ARG A 201 -5.77 -5.95 -3.15
N ALA A 202 -5.49 -7.24 -3.21
CA ALA A 202 -5.87 -8.11 -2.11
C ALA A 202 -4.94 -7.71 -0.95
N ALA A 203 -5.36 -6.84 -0.04
CA ALA A 203 -4.45 -6.36 1.00
C ALA A 203 -3.87 -7.51 1.84
N GLU A 204 -2.59 -7.33 2.19
CA GLU A 204 -1.75 -8.17 3.05
C GLU A 204 -1.30 -9.51 2.46
N ASN A 205 -0.86 -9.59 1.20
CA ASN A 205 -0.66 -10.90 0.57
C ASN A 205 0.64 -11.04 -0.18
N TYR A 206 1.75 -11.03 0.54
CA TYR A 206 2.78 -12.00 0.15
C TYR A 206 2.28 -13.38 0.59
N SER A 207 2.42 -14.41 -0.25
CA SER A 207 1.90 -15.73 0.07
C SER A 207 2.54 -16.27 1.36
N THR A 208 1.96 -17.32 1.95
CA THR A 208 2.60 -18.05 3.05
C THR A 208 4.05 -18.45 2.71
N LYS A 209 4.36 -18.67 1.42
CA LYS A 209 5.72 -18.98 0.96
C LYS A 209 6.68 -17.81 1.09
N TYR A 210 6.25 -16.60 0.76
CA TYR A 210 7.07 -15.42 0.98
C TYR A 210 7.14 -15.06 2.48
N GLY A 211 6.07 -15.27 3.24
CA GLY A 211 6.11 -15.14 4.70
C GLY A 211 7.10 -16.09 5.36
N ASP A 212 7.21 -17.31 4.85
CA ASP A 212 8.24 -18.27 5.24
C ASP A 212 9.64 -17.80 4.87
N LEU A 213 9.82 -17.18 3.70
CA LEU A 213 11.10 -16.58 3.29
C LEU A 213 11.49 -15.43 4.25
N LEU A 214 10.56 -14.54 4.61
CA LEU A 214 10.82 -13.49 5.60
C LEU A 214 11.15 -14.05 6.98
N SER A 215 10.46 -15.11 7.39
CA SER A 215 10.75 -15.82 8.63
C SER A 215 12.15 -16.43 8.62
N PHE A 216 12.53 -17.07 7.52
CA PHE A 216 13.86 -17.63 7.30
C PHE A 216 14.96 -16.55 7.37
N MET A 217 14.68 -15.36 6.87
CA MET A 217 15.58 -14.20 6.96
C MET A 217 15.55 -13.47 8.32
N LYS A 218 14.76 -13.95 9.30
CA LYS A 218 14.52 -13.33 10.61
C LYS A 218 13.93 -11.91 10.53
N LEU A 219 13.09 -11.72 9.52
CA LEU A 219 12.40 -10.47 9.21
C LEU A 219 10.90 -10.53 9.54
N LYS A 220 10.35 -11.70 9.89
CA LYS A 220 8.92 -11.84 10.26
C LYS A 220 8.58 -10.99 11.49
N GLY A 221 7.42 -10.33 11.46
CA GLY A 221 6.91 -9.52 12.58
C GLY A 221 7.63 -8.18 12.76
N LYS A 222 8.53 -7.83 11.85
CA LYS A 222 9.19 -6.54 11.79
C LYS A 222 8.59 -5.71 10.66
N ARG A 223 8.70 -4.39 10.81
CA ARG A 223 8.46 -3.45 9.72
C ARG A 223 9.63 -3.54 8.74
N ILE A 224 9.36 -4.13 7.58
CA ILE A 224 10.40 -4.50 6.64
C ILE A 224 10.04 -3.92 5.29
N THR A 225 10.98 -3.15 4.79
CA THR A 225 10.86 -2.48 3.51
C THR A 225 11.25 -3.45 2.41
N ILE A 226 10.69 -3.34 1.21
CA ILE A 226 11.11 -4.14 0.05
C ILE A 226 12.60 -3.94 -0.18
N ARG A 227 13.10 -2.71 -0.02
CA ARG A 227 14.53 -2.41 -0.01
C ARG A 227 15.29 -3.28 1.00
N HIS A 228 14.90 -3.27 2.27
CA HIS A 228 15.57 -4.04 3.32
C HIS A 228 15.48 -5.56 3.08
N ALA A 229 14.34 -6.05 2.61
CA ALA A 229 14.17 -7.45 2.24
C ALA A 229 15.10 -7.84 1.09
N THR A 230 15.19 -6.99 0.05
CA THR A 230 16.11 -7.17 -1.08
C THR A 230 17.56 -7.12 -0.63
N GLU A 231 17.94 -6.16 0.22
CA GLU A 231 19.29 -6.08 0.80
C GLU A 231 19.64 -7.35 1.58
N LYS A 232 18.69 -7.87 2.37
CA LYS A 232 18.89 -9.11 3.13
C LYS A 232 19.03 -10.32 2.22
N MET A 233 18.18 -10.46 1.20
CA MET A 233 18.28 -11.52 0.20
C MET A 233 19.61 -11.44 -0.57
N TYR A 234 20.02 -10.23 -0.97
CA TYR A 234 21.29 -9.98 -1.66
C TYR A 234 22.48 -10.42 -0.82
N LYS A 235 22.56 -10.00 0.45
CA LYS A 235 23.63 -10.42 1.37
C LYS A 235 23.67 -11.93 1.55
N MET A 236 22.51 -12.58 1.61
CA MET A 236 22.44 -14.04 1.67
C MET A 236 22.91 -14.74 0.39
N CYS A 237 22.72 -14.13 -0.78
CA CYS A 237 23.31 -14.60 -2.04
C CYS A 237 24.84 -14.43 -2.02
N GLU A 238 25.32 -13.23 -1.68
CA GLU A 238 26.74 -12.90 -1.63
C GLU A 238 27.52 -13.81 -0.68
N GLU A 239 27.00 -14.06 0.53
CA GLU A 239 27.61 -15.00 1.49
C GLU A 239 27.77 -16.40 0.91
N ARG A 240 26.82 -16.85 0.08
CA ARG A 240 26.86 -18.17 -0.57
C ARG A 240 27.74 -18.17 -1.81
N ALA A 241 27.93 -17.03 -2.46
CA ALA A 241 28.85 -16.89 -3.58
C ALA A 241 30.33 -16.94 -3.15
N LYS A 242 30.63 -16.81 -1.85
CA LYS A 242 32.00 -16.92 -1.34
C LYS A 242 32.59 -18.30 -1.64
N PRO A 243 33.83 -18.40 -2.15
CA PRO A 243 34.46 -19.68 -2.49
C PRO A 243 34.51 -20.69 -1.34
N SER A 244 34.56 -20.18 -0.10
CA SER A 244 34.58 -20.99 1.13
C SER A 244 33.25 -21.70 1.43
N LYS A 245 32.14 -21.32 0.78
CA LYS A 245 30.82 -21.92 0.95
C LYS A 245 30.47 -22.88 -0.17
N TYR A 246 30.70 -22.47 -1.41
CA TYR A 246 30.43 -23.27 -2.60
C TYR A 246 31.45 -22.94 -3.71
N GLN A 247 32.19 -23.95 -4.18
CA GLN A 247 33.06 -23.79 -5.33
C GLN A 247 32.23 -23.53 -6.61
N GLY A 248 32.71 -22.63 -7.48
CA GLY A 248 32.09 -22.31 -8.77
C GLY A 248 30.94 -21.28 -8.73
N LEU A 249 30.37 -20.97 -7.56
CA LEU A 249 29.28 -19.98 -7.47
C LEU A 249 29.76 -18.53 -7.58
N THR A 250 31.03 -18.24 -7.29
CA THR A 250 31.58 -16.87 -7.39
C THR A 250 31.47 -16.33 -8.80
N GLY A 251 31.82 -17.12 -9.82
CA GLY A 251 31.71 -16.70 -11.22
C GLY A 251 30.27 -16.47 -11.65
N ILE A 252 29.34 -17.37 -11.24
CA ILE A 252 27.91 -17.21 -11.52
C ILE A 252 27.36 -15.93 -10.88
N TRP A 253 27.72 -15.65 -9.63
CA TRP A 253 27.33 -14.43 -8.92
C TRP A 253 27.81 -13.18 -9.64
N GLN A 254 29.11 -13.12 -9.99
CA GLN A 254 29.69 -12.00 -10.73
C GLN A 254 29.03 -11.81 -12.10
N GLU A 255 28.73 -12.90 -12.81
CA GLU A 255 28.00 -12.86 -14.09
C GLU A 255 26.61 -12.24 -13.91
N LYS A 256 25.85 -12.62 -12.87
CA LYS A 256 24.51 -12.05 -12.63
C LYS A 256 24.59 -10.58 -12.25
N LEU A 257 25.53 -10.18 -11.40
CA LEU A 257 25.76 -8.78 -11.05
C LEU A 257 26.09 -7.95 -12.30
N GLY A 258 27.02 -8.42 -13.13
CA GLY A 258 27.41 -7.72 -14.36
C GLY A 258 26.25 -7.54 -15.33
N LYS A 259 25.42 -8.57 -15.52
CA LYS A 259 24.21 -8.49 -16.36
C LYS A 259 23.20 -7.45 -15.86
N ALA A 260 23.07 -7.29 -14.54
CA ALA A 260 22.21 -6.29 -13.92
C ALA A 260 22.85 -4.88 -13.86
N GLY A 261 24.07 -4.72 -14.38
CA GLY A 261 24.84 -3.46 -14.31
C GLY A 261 25.29 -3.10 -12.90
N LEU A 262 25.48 -4.10 -12.02
CA LEU A 262 25.92 -3.92 -10.64
C LEU A 262 27.41 -4.24 -10.50
N ILE A 263 28.11 -3.47 -9.66
CA ILE A 263 29.55 -3.63 -9.44
C ILE A 263 29.76 -4.71 -8.36
N PRO A 264 30.48 -5.81 -8.66
CA PRO A 264 30.81 -6.82 -7.66
C PRO A 264 31.65 -6.26 -6.51
N GLY A 265 31.32 -6.66 -5.27
CA GLY A 265 32.07 -6.28 -4.08
C GLY A 265 31.67 -4.96 -3.44
N LEU A 266 30.72 -4.22 -4.03
CA LEU A 266 30.06 -3.11 -3.32
C LEU A 266 28.95 -3.64 -2.42
N GLU A 267 28.83 -3.05 -1.23
CA GLU A 267 27.68 -3.30 -0.36
C GLU A 267 26.40 -2.86 -1.06
N ILE A 268 25.36 -3.68 -0.96
CA ILE A 268 24.07 -3.42 -1.60
C ILE A 268 23.44 -2.08 -1.17
N SER A 269 23.68 -1.65 0.07
CA SER A 269 23.24 -0.33 0.53
C SER A 269 23.88 0.80 -0.27
N ASP A 270 25.16 0.66 -0.59
CA ASP A 270 25.93 1.66 -1.32
C ASP A 270 25.48 1.69 -2.78
N ILE A 271 25.32 0.52 -3.40
CA ILE A 271 24.74 0.37 -4.74
C ILE A 271 23.40 1.10 -4.82
N LEU A 272 22.51 0.86 -3.86
CA LEU A 272 21.19 1.48 -3.84
C LEU A 272 21.23 2.98 -3.52
N ASN A 273 22.22 3.46 -2.76
CA ASN A 273 22.38 4.89 -2.48
C ASN A 273 22.99 5.68 -3.66
N MET A 274 23.61 5.01 -4.64
CA MET A 274 24.18 5.65 -5.83
C MET A 274 23.13 6.05 -6.87
N TYR A 275 21.91 5.53 -6.77
CA TYR A 275 20.88 5.77 -7.77
C TYR A 275 19.89 6.86 -7.30
N PRO A 276 19.48 7.78 -8.19
CA PRO A 276 18.39 8.69 -7.94
C PRO A 276 17.12 7.96 -7.52
N ILE A 277 16.30 8.61 -6.69
CA ILE A 277 15.11 8.01 -6.09
C ILE A 277 14.06 7.63 -7.14
N GLU A 278 14.12 8.22 -8.32
CA GLU A 278 13.25 7.98 -9.46
C GLU A 278 13.51 6.62 -10.12
N ILE A 279 14.76 6.12 -10.07
CA ILE A 279 15.16 4.85 -10.70
C ILE A 279 15.45 3.74 -9.67
N ILE A 280 15.37 4.04 -8.38
CA ILE A 280 15.68 3.08 -7.32
C ILE A 280 14.76 1.86 -7.34
N ASN A 281 13.47 2.06 -7.63
CA ASN A 281 12.49 0.98 -7.70
C ASN A 281 12.79 0.03 -8.85
N GLU A 282 13.16 0.57 -10.02
CA GLU A 282 13.60 -0.21 -11.17
C GLU A 282 14.84 -1.04 -10.81
N LYS A 283 15.82 -0.44 -10.14
CA LYS A 283 17.02 -1.15 -9.71
C LYS A 283 16.73 -2.26 -8.71
N ILE A 284 15.88 -2.03 -7.71
CA ILE A 284 15.45 -3.08 -6.79
C ILE A 284 14.73 -4.20 -7.56
N ALA A 285 13.87 -3.87 -8.52
CA ALA A 285 13.17 -4.86 -9.35
C ALA A 285 14.16 -5.71 -10.16
N THR A 286 15.16 -5.08 -10.80
CA THR A 286 16.25 -5.75 -11.51
C THR A 286 17.04 -6.68 -10.59
N ILE A 287 17.45 -6.22 -9.40
CA ILE A 287 18.15 -7.05 -8.42
C ILE A 287 17.33 -8.30 -8.05
N LEU A 288 16.03 -8.13 -7.79
CA LEU A 288 15.15 -9.25 -7.45
C LEU A 288 15.04 -10.27 -8.61
N THR A 289 14.81 -9.81 -9.84
CA THR A 289 14.47 -10.70 -10.97
C THR A 289 15.64 -11.23 -11.77
N GLU A 290 16.74 -10.47 -11.83
CA GLU A 290 17.90 -10.79 -12.68
C GLU A 290 19.10 -11.28 -11.86
N VAL A 291 19.14 -10.98 -10.55
CA VAL A 291 20.23 -11.38 -9.67
C VAL A 291 19.77 -12.45 -8.68
N ILE A 292 18.87 -12.11 -7.76
CA ILE A 292 18.49 -12.99 -6.64
C ILE A 292 17.82 -14.28 -7.13
N ILE A 293 16.75 -14.18 -7.94
CA ILE A 293 16.04 -15.37 -8.43
C ILE A 293 16.98 -16.27 -9.26
N PRO A 294 17.71 -15.78 -10.28
CA PRO A 294 18.58 -16.63 -11.08
C PRO A 294 19.71 -17.25 -10.27
N PHE A 295 20.35 -16.50 -9.36
CA PHE A 295 21.40 -17.04 -8.51
C PHE A 295 20.88 -18.12 -7.57
N ALA A 296 19.71 -17.92 -6.96
CA ALA A 296 19.09 -18.92 -6.09
C ALA A 296 18.80 -20.24 -6.82
N LYS A 297 18.46 -20.20 -8.12
CA LYS A 297 18.28 -21.39 -8.97
C LYS A 297 19.59 -22.12 -9.28
N SER A 298 20.73 -21.44 -9.23
CA SER A 298 22.05 -22.05 -9.38
C SER A 298 22.58 -22.71 -8.11
N LEU A 299 21.90 -22.54 -6.97
CA LEU A 299 22.29 -23.20 -5.72
C LEU A 299 22.02 -24.71 -5.78
N PRO A 300 22.78 -25.53 -5.01
CA PRO A 300 22.51 -26.96 -4.94
C PRO A 300 21.05 -27.25 -4.52
N PRO A 301 20.42 -28.32 -5.02
CA PRO A 301 19.01 -28.63 -4.74
C PRO A 301 18.65 -28.75 -3.25
N LYS A 302 19.64 -29.05 -2.39
CA LYS A 302 19.47 -29.13 -0.94
C LYS A 302 19.56 -27.77 -0.22
N SER A 303 19.87 -26.68 -0.91
CA SER A 303 19.98 -25.33 -0.32
C SER A 303 18.62 -24.84 0.18
N ASP A 304 18.50 -24.64 1.50
CA ASP A 304 17.27 -24.11 2.10
C ASP A 304 16.91 -22.73 1.56
N PHE A 305 17.90 -21.86 1.35
CA PHE A 305 17.67 -20.55 0.75
C PHE A 305 17.16 -20.66 -0.70
N GLY A 306 17.78 -21.53 -1.51
CA GLY A 306 17.32 -21.79 -2.88
C GLY A 306 15.86 -22.27 -2.91
N LYS A 307 15.51 -23.22 -2.03
CA LYS A 307 14.12 -23.70 -1.89
C LYS A 307 13.14 -22.60 -1.45
N LYS A 308 13.53 -21.75 -0.49
CA LYS A 308 12.67 -20.65 -0.01
C LYS A 308 12.46 -19.59 -1.09
N ILE A 309 13.49 -19.23 -1.86
CA ILE A 309 13.35 -18.32 -3.01
C ILE A 309 12.47 -18.94 -4.10
N ALA A 310 12.71 -20.20 -4.46
CA ALA A 310 11.90 -20.88 -5.48
C ALA A 310 10.42 -20.95 -5.07
N ALA A 311 10.12 -21.26 -3.81
CA ALA A 311 8.75 -21.29 -3.30
C ALA A 311 8.07 -19.90 -3.32
N ALA A 312 8.85 -18.83 -3.15
CA ALA A 312 8.37 -17.45 -3.11
C ALA A 312 8.55 -16.69 -4.44
N GLU A 313 9.00 -17.35 -5.52
CA GLU A 313 9.41 -16.69 -6.77
C GLU A 313 8.28 -15.86 -7.39
N ARG A 314 7.05 -16.38 -7.37
CA ARG A 314 5.88 -15.68 -7.89
C ARG A 314 5.67 -14.33 -7.19
N ASP A 315 5.77 -14.31 -5.87
CA ASP A 315 5.60 -13.10 -5.07
C ASP A 315 6.73 -12.11 -5.33
N ILE A 316 7.99 -12.60 -5.37
CA ILE A 316 9.16 -11.76 -5.68
C ILE A 316 9.01 -11.09 -7.06
N ARG A 317 8.55 -11.84 -8.07
CA ARG A 317 8.31 -11.30 -9.42
C ARG A 317 7.15 -10.30 -9.44
N SER A 318 6.09 -10.58 -8.70
CA SER A 318 4.97 -9.65 -8.55
C SER A 318 5.43 -8.33 -7.94
N ILE A 319 6.21 -8.40 -6.84
CA ILE A 319 6.82 -7.24 -6.19
C ILE A 319 7.68 -6.44 -7.19
N ALA A 320 8.55 -7.11 -7.95
CA ALA A 320 9.38 -6.46 -8.95
C ALA A 320 8.57 -5.79 -10.08
N ASN A 321 7.52 -6.43 -10.58
CA ASN A 321 6.65 -5.86 -11.60
C ASN A 321 5.89 -4.63 -11.08
N TYR A 322 5.46 -4.67 -9.82
CA TYR A 322 4.87 -3.49 -9.17
C TYR A 322 5.87 -2.37 -8.99
N LEU A 323 7.11 -2.66 -8.60
CA LEU A 323 8.16 -1.64 -8.48
C LEU A 323 8.46 -0.95 -9.81
N ARG A 324 8.49 -1.69 -10.93
CA ARG A 324 8.73 -1.10 -12.27
C ARG A 324 7.63 -0.14 -12.73
N THR A 325 6.40 -0.37 -12.30
CA THR A 325 5.25 0.46 -12.66
C THR A 325 4.95 1.53 -11.59
N ASP A 326 5.76 1.60 -10.54
CA ASP A 326 5.61 2.57 -9.46
C ASP A 326 6.39 3.85 -9.76
N SER A 327 5.67 4.88 -10.21
CA SER A 327 6.22 6.20 -10.53
C SER A 327 6.37 7.12 -9.31
N ALA A 328 6.10 6.66 -8.08
CA ALA A 328 6.13 7.51 -6.90
C ALA A 328 7.59 7.79 -6.44
N PRO A 329 8.08 9.04 -6.49
CA PRO A 329 9.38 9.39 -5.91
C PRO A 329 9.28 9.28 -4.38
N GLY A 330 10.16 8.48 -3.75
CA GLY A 330 10.20 8.36 -2.27
C GLY A 330 10.02 6.97 -1.66
N GLY A 331 9.86 5.92 -2.45
CA GLY A 331 9.27 4.65 -1.98
C GLY A 331 10.16 3.69 -1.18
N ILE A 332 10.42 3.97 0.10
CA ILE A 332 10.61 2.89 1.07
C ILE A 332 9.25 2.18 1.22
N ARG A 333 8.99 1.17 0.39
CA ARG A 333 7.77 0.36 0.48
C ARG A 333 7.88 -0.64 1.63
N ILE A 334 6.98 -0.62 2.60
CA ILE A 334 6.84 -1.72 3.56
C ILE A 334 5.88 -2.73 2.97
N PHE A 335 6.41 -3.80 2.37
CA PHE A 335 5.65 -4.92 1.79
C PHE A 335 4.33 -4.61 1.09
N GLU A 336 4.33 -3.57 0.24
CA GLU A 336 3.17 -3.04 -0.49
C GLU A 336 2.30 -2.06 0.31
N GLU A 337 2.81 -1.31 1.26
CA GLU A 337 2.14 -0.09 1.77
C GLU A 337 2.45 1.09 0.84
N ILE A 338 1.44 1.89 0.47
CA ILE A 338 1.68 3.10 -0.30
C ILE A 338 2.14 4.16 0.70
N ARG A 339 3.41 4.58 0.61
CA ARG A 339 3.85 5.76 1.32
C ARG A 339 3.36 6.98 0.55
N VAL A 340 2.66 7.87 1.24
CA VAL A 340 2.16 9.13 0.67
C VAL A 340 2.74 10.27 1.49
N THR A 341 3.32 11.27 0.84
CA THR A 341 3.73 12.50 1.53
C THR A 341 2.57 13.49 1.58
N GLN A 342 2.65 14.47 2.48
CA GLN A 342 1.70 15.57 2.54
C GLN A 342 1.58 16.31 1.19
N GLU A 343 2.71 16.70 0.60
CA GLU A 343 2.77 17.36 -0.72
C GLU A 343 2.06 16.55 -1.81
N THR A 344 2.33 15.24 -1.84
CA THR A 344 1.70 14.31 -2.79
C THR A 344 0.16 14.28 -2.65
N ILE A 345 -0.36 14.38 -1.44
CA ILE A 345 -1.82 14.45 -1.21
C ILE A 345 -2.39 15.78 -1.72
N GLU A 346 -1.71 16.89 -1.42
CA GLU A 346 -2.13 18.24 -1.79
C GLU A 346 -2.15 18.42 -3.32
N GLU A 347 -1.11 17.97 -4.01
CA GLU A 347 -1.06 17.93 -5.47
C GLU A 347 -2.20 17.10 -6.05
N GLY A 348 -2.49 15.94 -5.45
CA GLY A 348 -3.57 15.07 -5.84
C GLY A 348 -4.94 15.73 -5.73
N LEU A 349 -5.22 16.37 -4.60
CA LEU A 349 -6.46 17.10 -4.36
C LEU A 349 -6.63 18.26 -5.34
N ALA A 350 -5.59 19.08 -5.53
CA ALA A 350 -5.64 20.24 -6.43
C ALA A 350 -5.92 19.82 -7.88
N ARG A 351 -5.22 18.77 -8.36
CA ARG A 351 -5.42 18.26 -9.72
C ARG A 351 -6.79 17.63 -9.89
N PHE A 352 -7.23 16.82 -8.94
CA PHE A 352 -8.54 16.19 -9.01
C PHE A 352 -9.67 17.22 -8.99
N LYS A 353 -9.57 18.26 -8.16
CA LYS A 353 -10.50 19.40 -8.19
C LYS A 353 -10.54 20.06 -9.56
N ASN A 354 -9.37 20.33 -10.17
CA ASN A 354 -9.29 20.93 -11.50
C ASN A 354 -9.92 20.06 -12.59
N ILE A 355 -9.70 18.74 -12.55
CA ILE A 355 -10.33 17.78 -13.47
C ILE A 355 -11.85 17.85 -13.31
N LEU A 356 -12.35 17.82 -12.07
CA LEU A 356 -13.78 17.94 -11.81
C LEU A 356 -14.33 19.27 -12.33
N LEU A 357 -13.63 20.40 -12.17
CA LEU A 357 -14.09 21.71 -12.65
C LEU A 357 -14.02 21.87 -14.18
N SER A 358 -13.22 21.08 -14.89
CA SER A 358 -12.99 21.23 -16.32
C SER A 358 -14.28 21.13 -17.16
N PRO A 359 -14.59 22.14 -18.00
CA PRO A 359 -15.73 22.12 -18.91
C PRO A 359 -15.47 21.31 -20.19
N THR A 360 -14.19 21.09 -20.54
CA THR A 360 -13.76 20.39 -21.77
C THR A 360 -14.03 18.88 -21.72
N ILE A 361 -14.28 18.36 -20.52
CA ILE A 361 -14.89 17.06 -20.32
C ILE A 361 -16.37 17.27 -20.61
N ILE A 362 -16.87 16.87 -21.78
CA ILE A 362 -18.30 17.02 -22.10
C ILE A 362 -19.07 16.12 -21.11
N TRP A 363 -19.88 16.72 -20.24
CA TRP A 363 -20.71 16.04 -19.25
C TRP A 363 -22.10 15.79 -19.86
N THR A 364 -22.27 14.74 -20.66
CA THR A 364 -23.59 14.32 -21.18
C THR A 364 -24.29 13.36 -20.25
#